data_AF-A0AAF0IX89-F1
#
_entry.id   AF-A0AAF0IX89-F1
#
_cell.length_a   1.000
_cell.length_b   1.000
_cell.length_c   1.000
_cell.angle_alpha   90.00
_cell.angle_beta   90.00
_cell.angle_gamma   90.00
#
_symmetry.space_group_name_H-M   'P 1'
#
loop_
_entity.id
_entity.type
_entity.pdbx_description
1 polymer ?
#
loop_
_entity_poly.entity_id
_entity_poly.type
_entity_poly.pdbx_seq_one_letter_code
_entity_poly.pdbx_strand_id
1 'polypeptide(L)'
;MTLLRPVLDKSWRAGVRTISTSALCAQAPRPLRMIPKAHVLAGTLAPKTPLDVAKAYPDHPLMQFFQQVPVEVAKEGTSGRHADERESIPVPQAVSEADLSHDYSSRAWLAPELRRKSSADLHTLWYVLLMERNRLATSWEEIKRHNAEGSAQMLGSSLRYRHHRVRKSMARIKFVLNERRLALMEAQNRVREEVGIPTEEDEGDLFEQTPASS
;
A
#
# COMPACT_ATOMS: atom_id res chain seq x y z
N MET A 1 -33.43 -55.50 -35.95
CA MET A 1 -33.20 -54.05 -36.10
C MET A 1 -32.54 -53.55 -34.82
N THR A 2 -31.22 -53.49 -34.81
CA THR A 2 -30.42 -53.20 -33.61
C THR A 2 -29.68 -51.90 -33.87
N LEU A 3 -30.07 -50.84 -33.16
CA LEU A 3 -29.52 -49.49 -33.29
C LEU A 3 -28.13 -49.43 -32.63
N LEU A 4 -27.07 -49.35 -33.43
CA LEU A 4 -25.73 -49.01 -32.98
C LEU A 4 -25.54 -47.49 -33.05
N ARG A 5 -25.46 -46.85 -31.88
CA ARG A 5 -25.08 -45.43 -31.72
C ARG A 5 -23.59 -45.27 -32.04
N PRO A 6 -23.18 -44.25 -32.81
CA PRO A 6 -21.77 -43.93 -32.97
C PRO A 6 -21.21 -43.30 -31.67
N VAL A 7 -20.10 -43.86 -31.19
CA VAL A 7 -19.29 -43.34 -30.09
C VAL A 7 -18.57 -42.09 -30.58
N LEU A 8 -18.89 -40.92 -30.02
CA LEU A 8 -18.11 -39.71 -30.20
C LEU A 8 -16.83 -39.81 -29.34
N ASP A 9 -15.70 -40.06 -29.98
CA ASP A 9 -14.38 -39.92 -29.36
C ASP A 9 -14.04 -38.42 -29.21
N LYS A 10 -14.19 -37.90 -27.99
CA LYS A 10 -13.79 -36.53 -27.62
C LYS A 10 -12.37 -36.55 -27.06
N SER A 11 -11.38 -36.82 -27.89
CA SER A 11 -9.98 -36.54 -27.57
C SER A 11 -9.64 -35.07 -27.87
N TRP A 12 -10.24 -34.14 -27.12
CA TRP A 12 -9.75 -32.76 -27.07
C TRP A 12 -8.46 -32.74 -26.26
N ARG A 13 -7.33 -33.04 -26.90
CA ARG A 13 -6.01 -32.70 -26.37
C ARG A 13 -5.92 -31.17 -26.38
N ALA A 14 -6.22 -30.55 -25.24
CA ALA A 14 -5.88 -29.15 -25.01
C ALA A 14 -4.34 -29.03 -25.07
N GLY A 15 -3.83 -28.60 -26.23
CA GLY A 15 -2.44 -28.26 -26.39
C GLY A 15 -2.10 -27.12 -25.42
N VAL A 16 -1.40 -27.45 -24.35
CA VAL A 16 -0.72 -26.46 -23.51
C VAL A 16 0.29 -25.78 -24.43
N ARG A 17 -0.03 -24.56 -24.86
CA ARG A 17 0.95 -23.69 -25.52
C ARG A 17 1.99 -23.32 -24.46
N THR A 18 3.03 -24.14 -24.33
CA THR A 18 4.24 -23.76 -23.61
C THR A 18 4.90 -22.64 -24.40
N ILE A 19 4.76 -21.42 -23.90
CA ILE A 19 5.49 -20.27 -24.42
C ILE A 19 6.94 -20.48 -23.96
N SER A 20 7.72 -21.21 -24.76
CA SER A 20 9.15 -21.39 -24.53
C SER A 20 9.83 -20.03 -24.69
N THR A 21 10.23 -19.42 -23.58
CA THR A 21 11.07 -18.21 -23.56
C THR A 21 12.54 -18.61 -23.76
N SER A 22 12.83 -19.36 -24.82
CA SER A 22 14.20 -19.71 -25.21
C SER A 22 14.82 -18.62 -26.08
N ALA A 23 14.92 -17.40 -25.56
CA ALA A 23 15.56 -16.28 -26.27
C ALA A 23 16.44 -15.42 -25.35
N LEU A 24 17.22 -16.05 -24.47
CA LEU A 24 18.32 -15.37 -23.76
C LEU A 24 19.39 -14.87 -24.75
N CYS A 25 19.60 -15.56 -25.88
CA CYS A 25 20.64 -15.22 -26.85
C CYS A 25 20.31 -14.02 -27.76
N ALA A 26 19.03 -13.63 -27.85
CA ALA A 26 18.56 -12.50 -28.66
C ALA A 26 18.16 -11.26 -27.82
N GLN A 27 18.37 -11.31 -26.50
CA GLN A 27 18.16 -10.15 -25.64
C GLN A 27 19.34 -9.19 -25.78
N ALA A 28 19.05 -7.89 -25.94
CA ALA A 28 20.07 -6.86 -25.86
C ALA A 28 20.84 -7.01 -24.53
N PRO A 29 22.17 -6.81 -24.54
CA PRO A 29 22.96 -6.90 -23.31
C PRO A 29 22.37 -5.95 -22.27
N ARG A 30 22.22 -6.44 -21.03
CA ARG A 30 21.68 -5.61 -19.95
C ARG A 30 22.59 -4.38 -19.80
N PRO A 31 22.04 -3.15 -19.82
CA PRO A 31 22.87 -1.97 -19.65
C PRO A 31 23.61 -2.07 -18.32
N LEU A 32 24.87 -1.64 -18.32
CA LEU A 32 25.66 -1.59 -17.11
C LEU A 32 24.98 -0.68 -16.09
N ARG A 33 25.07 -1.04 -14.81
CA ARG A 33 24.51 -0.24 -13.72
C ARG A 33 25.27 1.09 -13.66
N MET A 34 24.60 2.20 -13.98
CA MET A 34 25.19 3.53 -13.94
C MET A 34 25.13 4.11 -12.52
N ILE A 35 26.19 4.81 -12.10
CA ILE A 35 26.25 5.52 -10.81
C ILE A 35 26.39 7.02 -11.10
N PRO A 36 25.62 7.90 -10.41
CA PRO A 36 25.75 9.34 -10.61
C PRO A 36 27.17 9.84 -10.28
N LYS A 37 27.74 10.71 -11.13
CA LYS A 37 29.07 11.31 -10.90
C LYS A 37 29.18 12.01 -9.54
N ALA A 38 28.09 12.65 -9.09
CA ALA A 38 28.02 13.28 -7.77
C ALA A 38 28.30 12.30 -6.63
N HIS A 39 27.85 11.04 -6.72
CA HIS A 39 28.12 10.03 -5.70
C HIS A 39 29.60 9.63 -5.67
N VAL A 40 30.24 9.50 -6.84
CA VAL A 40 31.67 9.22 -6.95
C VAL A 40 32.51 10.38 -6.38
N LEU A 41 32.14 11.63 -6.70
CA LEU A 41 32.81 12.83 -6.19
C LEU A 41 32.63 13.02 -4.68
N ALA A 42 31.49 12.63 -4.12
CA ALA A 42 31.23 12.71 -2.69
C ALA A 42 32.14 11.79 -1.87
N GLY A 43 32.67 10.71 -2.47
CA GLY A 43 33.62 9.80 -1.82
C GLY A 43 33.08 9.11 -0.57
N THR A 44 31.77 9.13 -0.35
CA THR A 44 31.15 8.54 0.84
C THR A 44 31.16 7.02 0.72
N LEU A 45 31.60 6.34 1.77
CA LEU A 45 31.53 4.88 1.81
C LEU A 45 30.06 4.47 1.83
N ALA A 46 29.63 3.75 0.78
CA ALA A 46 28.27 3.24 0.73
C ALA A 46 28.09 2.19 1.83
N PRO A 47 27.08 2.34 2.73
CA PRO A 47 26.79 1.33 3.73
C PRO A 47 26.41 0.02 3.04
N LYS A 48 27.00 -1.09 3.48
CA LYS A 48 26.81 -2.40 2.85
C LYS A 48 25.72 -3.19 3.54
N THR A 49 25.67 -3.10 4.86
CA THR A 49 24.69 -3.80 5.67
C THR A 49 23.57 -2.85 6.13
N PRO A 50 22.35 -3.35 6.37
CA PRO A 50 21.27 -2.52 6.91
C PRO A 50 21.61 -1.98 8.32
N LEU A 51 22.49 -2.66 9.06
CA LEU A 51 23.02 -2.16 10.33
C LEU A 51 23.89 -0.91 10.12
N ASP A 52 24.76 -0.91 9.11
CA ASP A 52 25.57 0.27 8.76
C ASP A 52 24.67 1.45 8.36
N VAL A 53 23.58 1.16 7.63
CA VAL A 53 22.57 2.18 7.26
C VAL A 53 21.93 2.77 8.53
N ALA A 54 21.50 1.92 9.47
CA ALA A 54 20.86 2.37 10.71
C ALA A 54 21.81 3.20 11.59
N LYS A 55 23.09 2.81 11.68
CA LYS A 55 24.11 3.56 12.42
C LYS A 55 24.44 4.90 11.76
N ALA A 56 24.61 4.91 10.44
CA ALA A 56 24.98 6.11 9.69
C ALA A 56 23.82 7.12 9.57
N TYR A 57 22.58 6.62 9.46
CA TYR A 57 21.40 7.43 9.15
C TYR A 57 20.19 7.03 10.02
N PRO A 58 20.23 7.28 11.34
CA PRO A 58 19.16 6.85 12.26
C PRO A 58 17.81 7.49 11.96
N ASP A 59 17.78 8.80 11.67
CA ASP A 59 16.54 9.58 11.46
C ASP A 59 16.20 9.84 9.99
N HIS A 60 16.59 8.91 9.11
CA HIS A 60 16.37 9.11 7.68
C HIS A 60 14.91 8.82 7.27
N PRO A 61 14.23 9.70 6.52
CA PRO A 61 12.80 9.55 6.21
C PRO A 61 12.48 8.29 5.41
N LEU A 62 13.43 7.80 4.59
CA LEU A 62 13.29 6.53 3.88
C LEU A 62 13.12 5.32 4.83
N MET A 63 13.62 5.39 6.07
CA MET A 63 13.50 4.29 7.03
C MET A 63 12.04 4.06 7.45
N GLN A 64 11.18 5.06 7.28
CA GLN A 64 9.75 4.97 7.59
C GLN A 64 9.01 3.91 6.75
N PHE A 65 9.51 3.58 5.56
CA PHE A 65 8.94 2.54 4.71
C PHE A 65 9.22 1.12 5.21
N PHE A 66 10.19 0.95 6.11
CA PHE A 66 10.64 -0.34 6.60
C PHE A 66 10.16 -0.57 8.02
N GLN A 67 10.02 -1.84 8.40
CA GLN A 67 9.78 -2.18 9.80
C GLN A 67 11.12 -2.13 10.54
N GLN A 68 11.14 -1.45 11.69
CA GLN A 68 12.32 -1.41 12.55
C GLN A 68 12.31 -2.66 13.43
N VAL A 69 13.35 -3.48 13.29
CA VAL A 69 13.54 -4.70 14.08
C VAL A 69 14.73 -4.46 15.01
N PRO A 70 14.57 -4.66 16.33
CA PRO A 70 15.67 -4.51 17.27
C PRO A 70 16.70 -5.61 17.01
N VAL A 71 17.94 -5.22 16.72
CA VAL A 71 19.08 -6.14 16.57
C VAL A 71 20.07 -5.86 17.68
N GLU A 72 20.38 -6.90 18.46
CA GLU A 72 21.41 -6.81 19.49
C GLU A 72 22.80 -6.83 18.86
N VAL A 73 23.60 -5.82 19.18
CA VAL A 73 24.98 -5.67 18.73
C VAL A 73 25.86 -5.44 19.94
N ALA A 74 27.09 -5.94 19.92
CA ALA A 74 28.07 -5.62 20.96
C ALA A 74 28.27 -4.10 21.01
N LYS A 75 28.27 -3.55 22.23
CA LYS A 75 28.48 -2.12 22.44
C LYS A 75 29.89 -1.72 21.98
N GLU A 76 29.98 -0.74 21.09
CA GLU A 76 31.29 -0.26 20.64
C GLU A 76 32.02 0.43 21.80
N GLY A 77 33.29 0.05 22.01
CA GLY A 77 34.14 0.65 23.05
C GLY A 77 34.06 0.00 24.43
N THR A 78 33.27 -1.05 24.63
CA THR A 78 33.36 -1.86 25.85
C THR A 78 34.47 -2.91 25.74
N SER A 79 35.33 -2.97 26.75
CA SER A 79 36.39 -3.98 26.87
C SER A 79 36.48 -4.46 28.32
N GLY A 80 37.10 -5.62 28.53
CA GLY A 80 37.22 -6.21 29.87
C GLY A 80 35.88 -6.67 30.42
N ARG A 81 35.52 -6.26 31.66
CA ARG A 81 34.32 -6.75 32.38
C ARG A 81 32.98 -6.37 31.73
N HIS A 82 32.99 -5.39 30.83
CA HIS A 82 31.79 -4.92 30.11
C HIS A 82 31.76 -5.40 28.65
N ALA A 83 32.65 -6.30 28.24
CA ALA A 83 32.69 -6.81 26.86
C ALA A 83 31.39 -7.53 26.45
N ASP A 84 30.63 -8.05 27.41
CA ASP A 84 29.35 -8.72 27.17
C ASP A 84 28.16 -7.74 27.07
N GLU A 85 28.37 -6.43 27.24
CA GLU A 85 27.30 -5.44 27.07
C GLU A 85 26.83 -5.37 25.62
N ARG A 86 25.52 -5.49 25.44
CA ARG A 86 24.84 -5.42 24.14
C ARG A 86 23.93 -4.21 24.07
N GLU A 87 23.91 -3.57 22.92
CA GLU A 87 22.99 -2.49 22.59
C GLU A 87 21.99 -2.97 21.54
N SER A 88 20.73 -2.58 21.71
CA SER A 88 19.67 -2.87 20.75
C SER A 88 19.54 -1.72 19.76
N ILE A 89 19.85 -1.98 18.50
CA ILE A 89 19.77 -0.99 17.42
C ILE A 89 18.55 -1.31 16.55
N PRO A 90 17.64 -0.36 16.29
CA PRO A 90 16.51 -0.57 15.39
C PRO A 90 16.99 -0.62 13.94
N VAL A 91 17.06 -1.82 13.36
CA VAL A 91 17.50 -2.04 11.99
C VAL A 91 16.30 -2.07 11.03
N PRO A 92 16.34 -1.34 9.91
CA PRO A 92 15.27 -1.39 8.92
C PRO A 92 15.28 -2.74 8.19
N GLN A 93 14.16 -3.46 8.26
CA GLN A 93 13.97 -4.72 7.56
C GLN A 93 12.76 -4.64 6.62
N ALA A 94 12.94 -5.13 5.39
CA ALA A 94 11.88 -5.15 4.38
C ALA A 94 10.82 -6.22 4.67
N VAL A 95 11.24 -7.40 5.14
CA VAL A 95 10.36 -8.53 5.48
C VAL A 95 10.71 -9.01 6.87
N SER A 96 9.79 -8.89 7.82
CA SER A 96 9.98 -9.34 9.21
C SER A 96 9.38 -10.72 9.47
N GLU A 97 9.73 -11.35 10.57
CA GLU A 97 9.10 -12.61 11.01
C GLU A 97 7.60 -12.45 11.24
N ALA A 98 7.17 -11.30 11.76
CA ALA A 98 5.75 -10.98 11.98
C ALA A 98 4.94 -11.00 10.67
N ASP A 99 5.54 -10.59 9.56
CA ASP A 99 4.90 -10.59 8.23
C ASP A 99 4.69 -12.01 7.68
N LEU A 100 5.55 -12.95 8.10
CA LEU A 100 5.48 -14.36 7.74
C LEU A 100 4.64 -15.17 8.72
N SER A 101 4.43 -14.66 9.94
CA SER A 101 3.62 -15.29 10.98
C SER A 101 2.10 -15.22 10.71
N HIS A 102 1.35 -16.13 11.35
CA HIS A 102 -0.12 -16.20 11.32
C HIS A 102 -0.77 -15.21 12.31
N ASP A 103 -0.37 -13.94 12.28
CA ASP A 103 -0.93 -12.93 13.17
C ASP A 103 -2.27 -12.37 12.67
N TYR A 104 -3.36 -12.98 13.14
CA TYR A 104 -4.73 -12.56 12.81
C TYR A 104 -5.34 -11.59 13.81
N SER A 105 -4.64 -11.20 14.88
CA SER A 105 -5.17 -10.42 16.00
C SER A 105 -5.78 -9.06 15.60
N SER A 106 -5.35 -8.47 14.48
CA SER A 106 -5.85 -7.15 14.04
C SER A 106 -7.23 -7.20 13.37
N ARG A 107 -7.94 -6.05 13.36
CA ARG A 107 -9.25 -5.90 12.70
C ARG A 107 -9.29 -4.60 11.88
N ALA A 108 -10.06 -4.60 10.78
CA ALA A 108 -10.37 -3.40 10.01
C ALA A 108 -11.39 -2.48 10.73
N TRP A 109 -11.23 -1.17 10.62
CA TRP A 109 -12.12 -0.14 11.19
C TRP A 109 -13.57 -0.32 10.74
N LEU A 110 -14.54 -0.28 11.66
CA LEU A 110 -15.97 -0.36 11.32
C LEU A 110 -16.52 1.01 10.93
N ALA A 111 -17.49 1.04 10.01
CA ALA A 111 -18.19 2.28 9.64
C ALA A 111 -18.79 3.03 10.85
N PRO A 112 -19.51 2.40 11.79
CA PRO A 112 -20.02 3.10 12.98
C PRO A 112 -18.93 3.72 13.85
N GLU A 113 -17.74 3.12 13.94
CA GLU A 113 -16.61 3.68 14.70
C GLU A 113 -16.09 4.95 14.02
N LEU A 114 -15.97 4.93 12.69
CA LEU A 114 -15.48 6.05 11.87
C LEU A 114 -16.48 7.21 11.84
N ARG A 115 -17.79 6.94 11.92
CA ARG A 115 -18.82 8.00 11.98
C ARG A 115 -18.67 8.90 13.22
N ARG A 116 -18.07 8.42 14.31
CA ARG A 116 -17.83 9.19 15.54
C ARG A 116 -16.56 10.04 15.52
N LYS A 117 -15.75 9.99 14.45
CA LYS A 117 -14.45 10.69 14.36
C LYS A 117 -14.56 12.02 13.60
N SER A 118 -13.73 12.99 13.95
CA SER A 118 -13.68 14.28 13.23
C SER A 118 -13.17 14.11 11.79
N SER A 119 -13.39 15.10 10.91
CA SER A 119 -12.83 15.07 9.56
C SER A 119 -11.29 15.08 9.56
N ALA A 120 -10.67 15.83 10.47
CA ALA A 120 -9.22 15.87 10.67
C ALA A 120 -8.65 14.52 11.12
N ASP A 121 -9.33 13.82 12.05
CA ASP A 121 -8.92 12.48 12.49
C ASP A 121 -9.00 11.46 11.35
N LEU A 122 -10.08 11.51 10.55
CA LEU A 122 -10.25 10.63 9.40
C LEU A 122 -9.16 10.87 8.35
N HIS A 123 -8.75 12.12 8.15
CA HIS A 123 -7.66 12.48 7.25
C HIS A 123 -6.31 11.97 7.74
N THR A 124 -6.02 12.14 9.04
CA THR A 124 -4.81 11.62 9.66
C THR A 124 -4.77 10.09 9.58
N LEU A 125 -5.88 9.43 9.90
CA LEU A 125 -6.02 7.98 9.80
C LEU A 125 -5.83 7.49 8.36
N TRP A 126 -6.33 8.23 7.37
CA TRP A 126 -6.12 7.90 5.96
C TRP A 126 -4.63 7.83 5.60
N TYR A 127 -3.81 8.78 6.07
CA TYR A 127 -2.37 8.76 5.82
C TYR A 127 -1.64 7.67 6.60
N VAL A 128 -2.04 7.38 7.84
CA VAL A 128 -1.49 6.25 8.59
C VAL A 128 -1.75 4.93 7.84
N LEU A 129 -2.97 4.74 7.33
CA LEU A 129 -3.32 3.57 6.52
C LEU A 129 -2.56 3.54 5.19
N LEU A 130 -2.32 4.69 4.58
CA LEU A 130 -1.56 4.80 3.33
C LEU A 130 -0.10 4.40 3.54
N MET A 131 0.52 4.86 4.62
CA MET A 131 1.89 4.49 4.97
C MET A 131 2.01 2.98 5.25
N GLU A 132 1.07 2.41 6.01
CA GLU A 132 1.03 0.96 6.23
C GLU A 132 0.86 0.19 4.92
N ARG A 133 0.00 0.66 4.01
CA ARG A 133 -0.15 0.05 2.69
C ARG A 133 1.15 0.08 1.89
N ASN A 134 1.91 1.18 1.97
CA ASN A 134 3.20 1.31 1.29
C ASN A 134 4.24 0.37 1.91
N ARG A 135 4.33 0.28 3.23
CA ARG A 135 5.21 -0.68 3.93
C ARG A 135 4.90 -2.12 3.51
N LEU A 136 3.62 -2.53 3.55
CA LEU A 136 3.19 -3.87 3.12
C LEU A 136 3.53 -4.16 1.65
N ALA A 137 3.46 -3.15 0.78
CA ALA A 137 3.83 -3.29 -0.62
C ALA A 137 5.34 -3.50 -0.80
N THR A 138 6.18 -2.81 -0.02
CA THR A 138 7.64 -3.03 0.00
C THR A 138 7.98 -4.45 0.44
N SER A 139 7.37 -4.94 1.52
CA SER A 139 7.57 -6.32 1.98
C SER A 139 7.16 -7.33 0.92
N TRP A 140 6.01 -7.11 0.27
CA TRP A 140 5.51 -7.99 -0.79
C TRP A 140 6.46 -8.06 -1.99
N GLU A 141 6.95 -6.92 -2.45
CA GLU A 141 7.85 -6.87 -3.60
C GLU A 141 9.20 -7.53 -3.30
N GLU A 142 9.70 -7.43 -2.07
CA GLU A 142 10.94 -8.11 -1.67
C GLU A 142 10.74 -9.64 -1.64
N ILE A 143 9.62 -10.15 -1.11
CA ILE A 143 9.30 -11.59 -1.16
C ILE A 143 9.25 -12.09 -2.61
N LYS A 144 8.60 -11.32 -3.48
CA LYS A 144 8.49 -11.62 -4.91
C LYS A 144 9.84 -11.60 -5.60
N ARG A 145 10.70 -10.63 -5.29
CA ARG A 145 12.06 -10.52 -5.84
C ARG A 145 12.92 -11.75 -5.52
N HIS A 146 12.73 -12.34 -4.35
CA HIS A 146 13.41 -13.58 -3.94
C HIS A 146 12.73 -14.86 -4.41
N ASN A 147 11.65 -14.77 -5.20
CA ASN A 147 10.80 -15.90 -5.60
C ASN A 147 10.31 -16.73 -4.39
N ALA A 148 10.15 -16.09 -3.23
CA ALA A 148 9.80 -16.74 -1.97
C ALA A 148 8.29 -16.75 -1.69
N GLU A 149 7.46 -16.43 -2.70
CA GLU A 149 6.00 -16.35 -2.55
C GLU A 149 5.38 -17.66 -2.06
N GLY A 150 5.84 -18.81 -2.60
CA GLY A 150 5.38 -20.13 -2.19
C GLY A 150 5.71 -20.44 -0.73
N SER A 151 6.95 -20.14 -0.30
CA SER A 151 7.39 -20.33 1.08
C SER A 151 6.64 -19.40 2.05
N ALA A 152 6.44 -18.13 1.67
CA ALA A 152 5.67 -17.18 2.47
C ALA A 152 4.21 -17.62 2.63
N GLN A 153 3.61 -18.20 1.58
CA GLN A 153 2.26 -18.75 1.67
C GLN A 153 2.19 -19.99 2.57
N MET A 154 3.20 -20.88 2.52
CA MET A 154 3.27 -22.04 3.41
C MET A 154 3.43 -21.67 4.89
N LEU A 155 4.20 -20.63 5.18
CA LEU A 155 4.35 -20.06 6.54
C LEU A 155 3.08 -19.34 7.03
N GLY A 156 2.12 -19.12 6.13
CA GLY A 156 0.84 -18.45 6.35
C GLY A 156 0.96 -16.96 6.55
N SER A 157 1.70 -16.33 5.64
CA SER A 157 1.90 -14.89 5.63
C SER A 157 0.63 -14.08 5.87
N SER A 158 0.65 -13.29 6.94
CA SER A 158 -0.42 -12.36 7.31
C SER A 158 -0.53 -11.15 6.36
N LEU A 159 0.49 -10.89 5.52
CA LEU A 159 0.59 -9.72 4.66
C LEU A 159 -0.66 -9.48 3.81
N ARG A 160 -1.16 -10.53 3.14
CA ARG A 160 -2.35 -10.42 2.27
C ARG A 160 -3.59 -9.99 3.06
N TYR A 161 -3.78 -10.57 4.24
CA TYR A 161 -4.91 -10.27 5.11
C TYR A 161 -4.81 -8.86 5.70
N ARG A 162 -3.62 -8.44 6.15
CA ARG A 162 -3.35 -7.07 6.62
C ARG A 162 -3.62 -6.06 5.52
N HIS A 163 -3.08 -6.29 4.32
CA HIS A 163 -3.31 -5.42 3.16
C HIS A 163 -4.81 -5.30 2.82
N HIS A 164 -5.56 -6.40 2.86
CA HIS A 164 -7.01 -6.38 2.68
C HIS A 164 -7.73 -5.56 3.78
N ARG A 165 -7.35 -5.73 5.06
CA ARG A 165 -7.93 -4.98 6.20
C ARG A 165 -7.67 -3.48 6.10
N VAL A 166 -6.47 -3.07 5.67
CA VAL A 166 -6.11 -1.67 5.40
C VAL A 166 -7.00 -1.10 4.30
N ARG A 167 -7.09 -1.77 3.15
CA ARG A 167 -7.95 -1.36 2.02
C ARG A 167 -9.42 -1.25 2.42
N LYS A 168 -9.92 -2.19 3.22
CA LYS A 168 -11.31 -2.19 3.73
C LYS A 168 -11.57 -0.99 4.63
N SER A 169 -10.61 -0.63 5.49
CA SER A 169 -10.70 0.56 6.35
C SER A 169 -10.71 1.84 5.51
N MET A 170 -9.83 1.95 4.51
CA MET A 170 -9.80 3.08 3.57
C MET A 170 -11.13 3.23 2.82
N ALA A 171 -11.70 2.14 2.31
CA ALA A 171 -12.99 2.17 1.62
C ALA A 171 -14.13 2.67 2.53
N ARG A 172 -14.13 2.26 3.80
CA ARG A 172 -15.10 2.71 4.81
C ARG A 172 -14.94 4.19 5.15
N ILE A 173 -13.72 4.72 5.18
CA ILE A 173 -13.50 6.17 5.35
C ILE A 173 -14.16 6.94 4.20
N LYS A 174 -13.90 6.55 2.94
CA LYS A 174 -14.54 7.18 1.77
C LYS A 174 -16.06 7.11 1.85
N PHE A 175 -16.58 5.97 2.26
CA PHE A 175 -18.01 5.75 2.43
C PHE A 175 -18.61 6.71 3.48
N VAL A 176 -18.03 6.82 4.68
CA VAL A 176 -18.52 7.72 5.74
C VAL A 176 -18.42 9.19 5.33
N LEU A 177 -17.37 9.59 4.61
CA LEU A 177 -17.25 10.96 4.09
C LEU A 177 -18.37 11.28 3.08
N ASN A 178 -18.70 10.33 2.20
CA ASN A 178 -19.81 10.50 1.26
C ASN A 178 -21.17 10.52 1.98
N GLU A 179 -21.41 9.64 2.97
CA GLU A 179 -22.61 9.69 3.81
C GLU A 179 -22.80 11.07 4.46
N ARG A 180 -21.74 11.63 5.05
CA ARG A 180 -21.78 12.96 5.69
C ARG A 180 -22.10 14.07 4.69
N ARG A 181 -21.48 14.02 3.51
CA ARG A 181 -21.73 15.00 2.44
C ARG A 181 -23.21 14.98 2.03
N LEU A 182 -23.77 13.79 1.80
CA LEU A 182 -25.17 13.63 1.43
C LEU A 182 -26.11 14.11 2.54
N ALA A 183 -25.85 13.76 3.79
CA ALA A 183 -26.65 14.21 4.94
C ALA A 183 -26.62 15.74 5.11
N LEU A 184 -25.47 16.39 4.84
CA LEU A 184 -25.35 17.84 4.88
C LEU A 184 -26.18 18.50 3.77
N MET A 185 -26.10 17.99 2.54
CA MET A 185 -26.90 18.51 1.42
C MET A 185 -28.40 18.35 1.69
N GLU A 186 -28.81 17.19 2.21
CA GLU A 186 -30.20 16.95 2.57
C GLU A 186 -30.69 17.90 3.68
N ALA A 187 -29.87 18.16 4.70
CA ALA A 187 -30.20 19.12 5.75
C ALA A 187 -30.31 20.55 5.21
N GLN A 188 -29.39 20.97 4.32
CA GLN A 188 -29.45 22.28 3.68
C GLN A 188 -30.71 22.45 2.82
N ASN A 189 -31.08 21.42 2.05
CA ASN A 189 -32.29 21.45 1.24
C ASN A 189 -33.55 21.61 2.11
N ARG A 190 -33.65 20.85 3.22
CA ARG A 190 -34.78 20.98 4.15
C ARG A 190 -34.88 22.38 4.76
N VAL A 191 -33.77 22.96 5.19
CA VAL A 191 -33.75 24.33 5.73
C VAL A 191 -34.18 25.35 4.66
N ARG A 192 -33.74 25.17 3.39
CA ARG A 192 -34.16 26.04 2.28
C ARG A 192 -35.68 25.96 2.04
N GLU A 193 -36.23 24.76 2.04
CA GLU A 193 -37.67 24.51 1.90
C GLU A 193 -38.47 25.15 3.06
N GLU A 194 -37.98 25.04 4.30
CA GLU A 194 -38.63 25.60 5.50
C GLU A 194 -38.59 27.13 5.55
N VAL A 195 -37.45 27.74 5.22
CA VAL A 195 -37.28 29.20 5.27
C VAL A 195 -37.98 29.88 4.09
N GLY A 196 -38.33 29.13 3.03
CA GLY A 196 -39.00 29.68 1.85
C GLY A 196 -38.14 30.76 1.17
N ILE A 197 -36.82 30.61 1.20
CA ILE A 197 -35.91 31.52 0.48
C ILE A 197 -36.20 31.34 -1.01
N PRO A 198 -36.65 32.39 -1.73
CA PRO A 198 -36.85 32.30 -3.16
C PRO A 198 -35.57 31.77 -3.81
N THR A 199 -35.72 30.72 -4.60
CA THR A 199 -34.70 30.32 -5.57
C THR A 199 -34.37 31.55 -6.41
N GLU A 200 -33.10 31.86 -6.69
CA GLU A 200 -32.72 32.98 -7.59
C GLU A 200 -33.40 32.90 -8.97
N GLU A 201 -34.07 31.78 -9.29
CA GLU A 201 -34.97 31.60 -10.43
C GLU A 201 -36.24 32.48 -10.38
N ASP A 202 -36.62 33.00 -9.21
CA ASP A 202 -37.73 33.96 -9.03
C ASP A 202 -37.30 35.43 -9.18
N GLU A 203 -35.99 35.71 -9.27
CA GLU A 203 -35.52 37.01 -9.79
C GLU A 203 -35.72 36.98 -11.30
N GLY A 204 -36.90 37.43 -11.74
CA GLY A 204 -37.20 37.60 -13.16
C GLY A 204 -36.03 38.25 -13.90
N ASP A 205 -35.73 37.74 -15.10
CA ASP A 205 -34.61 38.12 -15.97
C ASP A 205 -34.18 39.58 -15.72
N LEU A 206 -33.09 39.76 -14.95
CA LEU A 206 -32.61 41.08 -14.52
C LEU A 206 -32.12 41.94 -15.71
N PHE A 207 -32.07 41.33 -16.90
CA PHE A 207 -31.61 41.91 -18.14
C PHE A 207 -32.76 41.91 -19.16
N GLU A 208 -33.15 43.10 -19.59
CA GLU A 208 -34.09 43.28 -20.70
C GLU A 208 -33.42 42.85 -22.02
N GLN A 209 -34.11 42.07 -22.86
CA GLN A 209 -33.61 41.72 -24.19
C GLN A 209 -33.49 42.99 -25.04
N THR A 210 -32.29 43.30 -25.50
CA THR A 210 -32.06 44.44 -26.41
C THR A 210 -32.96 44.29 -27.64
N PRO A 211 -33.79 45.29 -27.99
CA PRO A 211 -34.64 45.19 -29.16
C PRO A 211 -33.76 45.04 -30.41
N ALA A 212 -34.05 44.02 -31.21
CA ALA A 212 -33.35 43.80 -32.47
C ALA A 212 -33.49 45.04 -33.35
N SER A 213 -32.38 45.69 -33.66
CA SER A 213 -32.34 46.81 -34.61
C SER A 213 -32.83 46.30 -35.96
N SER A 214 -33.99 46.81 -36.40
CA SER A 214 -34.58 46.55 -37.72
C SER A 214 -33.79 47.25 -38.82
#